data_AF-A0A7A6KUX7-F1
#
_entry.id   AF-A0A7A6KUX7-F1
#
_cell.length_a   1.000
_cell.length_b   1.000
_cell.length_c   1.000
_cell.angle_alpha   90.00
_cell.angle_beta   90.00
_cell.angle_gamma   90.00
#
_symmetry.space_group_name_H-M   'P 1'
#
loop_
_entity.id
_entity.type
_entity.pdbx_description
1 polymer ?
#
loop_
_entity_poly.entity_id
_entity_poly.type
_entity_poly.pdbx_seq_one_letter_code
_entity_poly.pdbx_strand_id
1 'polypeptide(L)' 'ALGGIFTRKNKSGQDSVPLLGDIPWFGQLFRHDGKEDERRELVVFITPRLVSSE' A
#
# COMPACT_ATOMS: atom_id res chain seq x y z
N ALA A 1 -12.95 11.03 -18.42
CA ALA A 1 -11.91 10.22 -17.75
C ALA A 1 -12.13 8.78 -18.18
N LEU A 2 -11.17 8.15 -18.87
CA LEU A 2 -11.39 6.84 -19.51
C LEU A 2 -11.12 5.64 -18.58
N GLY A 3 -10.68 5.89 -17.36
CA GLY A 3 -10.57 4.87 -16.31
C GLY A 3 -9.57 5.31 -15.24
N GLY A 4 -9.96 5.22 -13.97
CA GLY A 4 -9.06 5.35 -12.84
C GLY A 4 -8.78 3.96 -12.28
N ILE A 5 -7.51 3.63 -12.02
CA ILE A 5 -7.15 2.39 -11.30
C ILE A 5 -6.86 2.76 -9.85
N PHE A 6 -7.59 2.14 -8.93
CA PHE A 6 -7.39 2.27 -7.50
C PHE A 6 -6.77 0.97 -6.98
N THR A 7 -5.51 1.00 -6.58
CA THR A 7 -4.85 -0.13 -5.94
C THR A 7 -4.58 0.20 -4.48
N ARG A 8 -5.15 -0.59 -3.57
CA ARG A 8 -4.83 -0.57 -2.15
C ARG A 8 -4.13 -1.88 -1.79
N LYS A 9 -2.91 -1.79 -1.28
CA LYS A 9 -2.15 -2.93 -0.78
C LYS A 9 -1.89 -2.70 0.70
N ASN A 10 -2.47 -3.57 1.52
CA ASN A 10 -2.25 -3.58 2.96
C ASN A 10 -1.34 -4.76 3.29
N LYS A 11 -0.16 -4.50 3.83
CA LYS A 11 0.80 -5.53 4.23
C LYS A 11 1.07 -5.39 5.72
N SER A 12 0.67 -6.42 6.47
CA SER A 12 0.97 -6.56 7.89
C SER A 12 2.10 -7.58 8.07
N GLY A 13 3.23 -7.15 8.59
CA GLY A 13 4.30 -8.00 9.08
C GLY A 13 4.36 -7.91 10.61
N GLN A 14 4.55 -9.04 11.27
CA GLN A 14 4.77 -9.07 12.72
C GLN A 14 5.98 -9.96 13.00
N ASP A 15 7.05 -9.34 13.46
CA ASP A 15 8.28 -10.02 13.85
C ASP A 15 8.42 -9.90 15.37
N SER A 16 8.56 -11.02 16.06
CA SER A 16 8.63 -11.05 17.53
C SER A 16 9.70 -12.01 18.03
N VAL A 17 10.32 -11.66 19.16
CA VAL A 17 11.24 -12.58 19.86
C VAL A 17 10.41 -13.64 20.59
N PRO A 18 10.66 -14.95 20.37
CA PRO A 18 9.98 -16.02 21.10
C PRO A 18 10.16 -15.86 22.61
N LEU A 19 9.13 -16.16 23.41
CA LEU A 19 9.04 -15.98 24.87
C LEU A 19 8.95 -14.52 25.36
N LEU A 20 9.76 -13.60 24.85
CA LEU A 20 9.80 -12.22 25.35
C LEU A 20 8.71 -11.32 24.75
N GLY A 21 8.24 -11.62 23.54
CA GLY A 21 7.20 -10.84 22.86
C GLY A 21 5.82 -10.91 23.52
N ASP A 22 5.55 -11.95 24.32
CA ASP A 22 4.24 -12.18 24.93
C ASP A 22 4.17 -11.72 26.40
N ILE A 23 5.24 -11.10 26.91
CA ILE A 23 5.27 -10.57 28.28
C ILE A 23 4.30 -9.38 28.37
N PRO A 24 3.29 -9.41 29.27
CA PRO A 24 2.45 -8.26 29.53
C PRO A 24 3.29 -7.06 29.94
N TRP A 25 2.93 -5.85 29.52
CA TRP A 25 3.65 -4.59 29.78
C TRP A 25 4.98 -4.41 29.03
N PHE A 26 5.80 -5.45 28.85
CA PHE A 26 7.13 -5.33 28.24
C PHE A 26 7.26 -5.92 26.82
N GLY A 27 6.30 -6.73 26.39
CA GLY A 27 6.34 -7.44 25.11
C GLY A 27 6.44 -6.53 23.89
N GLN A 28 5.97 -5.29 23.99
CA GLN A 28 6.06 -4.30 22.90
C GLN A 28 7.49 -3.81 22.62
N LEU A 29 8.44 -3.97 23.56
CA LEU A 29 9.86 -3.66 23.33
C LEU A 29 10.58 -4.76 22.52
N PHE A 30 10.00 -5.97 22.48
CA PHE A 30 10.57 -7.16 21.84
C PHE A 30 9.76 -7.62 20.62
N ARG A 31 8.89 -6.75 20.12
CA ARG A 31 8.04 -6.97 18.95
C ARG A 31 8.20 -5.81 17.98
N HIS A 32 8.31 -6.13 16.70
CA HIS A 32 8.30 -5.17 15.62
C HIS A 32 7.05 -5.41 14.76
N ASP A 33 6.13 -4.45 14.80
CA ASP A 33 4.93 -4.45 13.98
C ASP A 33 5.18 -3.59 12.74
N GLY A 34 5.36 -4.24 11.59
CA GLY A 34 5.46 -3.58 10.30
C GLY A 34 4.08 -3.41 9.67
N LYS A 35 3.54 -2.19 9.66
CA LYS A 35 2.32 -1.87 8.90
C LYS A 35 2.70 -1.04 7.68
N GLU A 36 2.50 -1.59 6.50
CA GLU A 36 2.74 -0.91 5.22
C GLU A 36 1.40 -0.75 4.51
N ASP A 37 0.97 0.51 4.38
CA ASP A 37 -0.23 0.89 3.62
C ASP A 37 0.19 1.60 2.34
N GLU A 38 -0.05 0.96 1.20
CA GLU A 38 0.29 1.48 -0.12
C GLU A 38 -0.98 1.78 -0.91
N ARG A 39 -1.17 3.07 -1.23
CA ARG A 39 -2.28 3.59 -2.02
C ARG A 39 -1.76 4.16 -3.33
N ARG A 40 -2.18 3.56 -4.46
CA ARG A 40 -1.85 4.05 -5.81
C ARG A 40 -3.12 4.52 -6.51
N GLU A 41 -3.10 5.76 -6.96
CA GLU A 41 -4.17 6.41 -7.72
C GLU A 41 -3.63 6.77 -9.10
N LEU A 42 -4.05 6.04 -10.13
CA LEU A 42 -3.66 6.32 -11.52
C LEU A 42 -4.85 6.91 -12.27
N VAL A 43 -4.64 8.06 -12.92
CA VAL A 43 -5.64 8.73 -13.75
C VAL A 43 -5.12 8.88 -15.18
N VAL A 44 -5.88 8.39 -16.15
CA VAL A 44 -5.54 8.46 -17.57
C VAL A 44 -6.47 9.44 -18.30
N PHE A 45 -5.88 10.44 -18.94
CA PHE A 45 -6.54 11.41 -19.82
C PHE A 45 -6.08 11.19 -21.26
N ILE A 46 -7.02 11.15 -22.20
CA ILE A 46 -6.74 11.05 -23.64
C ILE A 46 -7.42 12.22 -24.33
N THR A 47 -6.66 13.02 -25.06
CA THR A 47 -7.17 14.08 -25.93
C THR A 47 -6.89 13.66 -27.37
N PRO A 48 -7.88 13.12 -28.09
CA PRO A 48 -7.68 12.80 -29.50
C PRO A 48 -7.46 14.10 -30.29
N ARG A 49 -6.58 14.07 -31.29
CA ARG A 49 -6.49 15.11 -32.31
C ARG A 49 -7.00 14.54 -33.64
N LEU A 50 -7.84 15.31 -34.31
CA LEU A 50 -8.28 15.02 -35.67
C LEU A 50 -7.18 15.46 -36.63
N VAL A 51 -6.70 14.54 -37.47
CA VAL A 51 -5.83 14.86 -38.61
C VAL A 51 -6.69 14.73 -39.87
N SER A 52 -6.82 15.82 -40.63
CA SER A 52 -7.41 15.76 -41.97
C SER A 52 -6.35 15.23 -42.94
N SER A 53 -6.66 14.13 -43.62
CA SER A 53 -5.93 13.70 -44.81
C SER A 53 -6.40 14.55 -45.99
N GLU A 54 -5.47 15.30 -46.61
CA GLU A 54 -5.67 15.88 -47.95
C GLU A 54 -5.84 14.78 -49.01
#